data_AF-A0A1G7TGK6-F1
#
_entry.id   AF-A0A1G7TGK6-F1
#
_cell.length_a   1.000
_cell.length_b   1.000
_cell.length_c   1.000
_cell.angle_alpha   90.00
_cell.angle_beta   90.00
_cell.angle_gamma   90.00
#
_symmetry.space_group_name_H-M   'P 1'
#
loop_
_entity.id
_entity.type
_entity.pdbx_description
1 polymer ?
#
loop_
_entity_poly.entity_id
_entity_poly.type
_entity_poly.pdbx_seq_one_letter_code
_entity_poly.pdbx_strand_id
1 'polypeptide(L)'
;MHPTVDEQLTGALRLLDVLQTEDELSPAGQEVLTNVRRLLGKVQRSWAAQLPFHTADNAELTALLVRTAPLVDPSLVPADDVIPPLDAVAVATRNAQLRALLSQVVTGLPHTPEGDAARAAIADHLRHRVDTDPT
;
A
#
# COMPACT_ATOMS: atom_id res chain seq x y z
N MET A 1 -22.67 5.65 11.23
CA MET A 1 -21.58 4.78 10.74
C MET A 1 -21.31 5.21 9.31
N HIS A 2 -20.09 5.64 8.98
CA HIS A 2 -19.73 6.04 7.62
C HIS A 2 -19.29 4.78 6.84
N PRO A 3 -19.78 4.59 5.60
CA PRO A 3 -19.38 3.46 4.79
C PRO A 3 -17.90 3.55 4.39
N THR A 4 -17.23 2.41 4.39
CA THR A 4 -15.84 2.26 3.93
C THR A 4 -15.73 2.43 2.42
N VAL A 5 -14.52 2.67 1.91
CA VAL A 5 -14.26 2.77 0.46
C VAL A 5 -14.63 1.46 -0.26
N ASP A 6 -14.37 0.30 0.36
CA ASP A 6 -14.76 -1.00 -0.19
C ASP A 6 -16.29 -1.14 -0.32
N GLU A 7 -17.03 -0.71 0.70
CA GLU A 7 -18.49 -0.72 0.68
C GLU A 7 -19.04 0.25 -0.38
N GLN A 8 -18.42 1.42 -0.54
CA GLN A 8 -18.78 2.40 -1.58
C GLN A 8 -18.52 1.87 -2.99
N LEU A 9 -17.36 1.27 -3.25
CA LEU A 9 -17.01 0.68 -4.56
C LEU A 9 -17.90 -0.52 -4.89
N THR A 10 -18.17 -1.36 -3.90
CA THR A 10 -19.09 -2.50 -4.04
C THR A 10 -20.51 -2.00 -4.34
N GLY A 11 -20.98 -0.97 -3.63
CA GLY A 11 -22.28 -0.36 -3.87
C GLY A 11 -22.39 0.26 -5.27
N ALA A 12 -21.38 1.00 -5.71
CA ALA A 12 -21.35 1.61 -7.04
C ALA A 12 -21.40 0.57 -8.16
N LEU A 13 -20.65 -0.54 -8.03
CA LEU A 13 -20.69 -1.62 -9.02
C LEU A 13 -22.08 -2.29 -9.09
N ARG A 14 -22.73 -2.50 -7.95
CA ARG A 14 -24.11 -3.03 -7.92
C ARG A 14 -25.11 -2.09 -8.59
N LEU A 15 -24.98 -0.78 -8.41
CA LEU A 15 -25.83 0.19 -9.08
C LEU A 15 -25.64 0.17 -10.60
N LEU A 16 -24.40 -0.02 -11.07
CA LEU A 16 -24.11 -0.16 -12.50
C LEU A 16 -24.66 -1.46 -13.07
N ASP A 17 -24.65 -2.56 -12.30
CA ASP A 17 -25.27 -3.82 -12.70
C ASP A 17 -26.77 -3.66 -12.94
N VAL A 18 -27.46 -2.89 -12.09
CA VAL A 18 -28.89 -2.57 -12.26
C VAL A 18 -29.11 -1.75 -13.53
N LEU A 19 -28.33 -0.69 -13.73
CA LEU A 19 -28.45 0.16 -14.93
C LEU A 19 -28.18 -0.61 -16.23
N GLN A 20 -27.30 -1.62 -16.22
CA GLN A 20 -27.05 -2.44 -17.40
C GLN A 20 -28.25 -3.31 -17.82
N THR A 21 -29.20 -3.54 -16.93
CA THR A 21 -30.43 -4.31 -17.23
C THR A 21 -31.59 -3.44 -17.73
N GLU A 22 -31.41 -2.11 -17.81
CA GLU A 22 -32.41 -1.18 -18.31
C GLU A 22 -32.40 -1.17 -19.85
N ASP A 23 -33.55 -1.49 -20.46
CA ASP A 23 -33.72 -1.61 -21.92
C ASP A 23 -33.74 -0.24 -22.64
N GLU A 24 -33.80 0.88 -21.91
CA GLU A 24 -33.91 2.22 -22.49
C GLU A 24 -32.56 2.86 -22.88
N LEU A 25 -31.45 2.19 -22.61
CA LEU A 25 -30.12 2.73 -22.89
C LEU A 25 -29.78 2.67 -24.37
N SER A 26 -29.36 3.80 -24.92
CA SER A 26 -28.72 3.83 -26.24
C SER A 26 -27.43 2.98 -26.27
N PRO A 27 -27.01 2.49 -27.44
CA PRO A 27 -25.75 1.74 -27.58
C PRO A 27 -24.53 2.49 -27.03
N ALA A 28 -24.47 3.81 -27.22
CA ALA A 28 -23.40 4.65 -26.66
C ALA A 28 -23.45 4.70 -25.12
N GLY A 29 -24.65 4.73 -24.53
CA GLY A 29 -24.84 4.65 -23.08
C GLY A 29 -24.38 3.32 -22.49
N GLN A 30 -24.67 2.21 -23.18
CA GLN A 30 -24.19 0.88 -22.80
C GLN A 30 -22.66 0.76 -22.86
N GLU A 31 -22.01 1.36 -23.86
CA GLU A 31 -20.55 1.39 -23.96
C GLU A 31 -19.92 2.18 -22.79
N VAL A 32 -20.48 3.35 -22.46
CA VAL A 32 -20.03 4.15 -21.32
C VAL A 32 -20.16 3.37 -20.02
N LEU A 33 -21.31 2.75 -19.76
CA LEU A 33 -21.53 1.95 -18.55
C LEU A 33 -20.56 0.78 -18.45
N THR A 34 -20.31 0.09 -19.57
CA THR A 34 -19.33 -1.00 -19.64
C THR A 34 -17.93 -0.50 -19.27
N ASN A 35 -17.53 0.66 -19.80
CA ASN A 35 -16.24 1.26 -19.50
C ASN A 35 -16.13 1.72 -18.04
N VAL A 36 -17.16 2.37 -17.49
CA VAL A 36 -17.18 2.80 -16.09
C VAL A 36 -17.09 1.59 -15.16
N ARG A 37 -17.88 0.54 -15.40
CA ARG A 37 -17.82 -0.71 -14.64
C ARG A 37 -16.42 -1.33 -14.70
N ARG A 38 -15.80 -1.39 -15.88
CA ARG A 38 -14.44 -1.90 -16.06
C ARG A 38 -13.43 -1.10 -15.23
N LEU A 39 -13.52 0.23 -15.25
CA LEU A 39 -12.62 1.11 -14.51
C LEU A 39 -12.83 0.99 -12.99
N LEU A 40 -14.07 1.04 -12.51
CA LEU A 40 -14.38 0.87 -11.08
C LEU A 40 -13.99 -0.52 -10.57
N GLY A 41 -14.19 -1.58 -11.38
CA GLY A 41 -13.72 -2.91 -11.03
C GLY A 41 -12.20 -3.01 -10.93
N LYS A 42 -11.45 -2.25 -11.75
CA LYS A 42 -9.98 -2.13 -11.59
C LYS A 42 -9.63 -1.39 -10.30
N VAL A 43 -10.29 -0.29 -10.00
CA VAL A 43 -10.08 0.49 -8.77
C VAL A 43 -10.37 -0.37 -7.54
N GLN A 44 -11.48 -1.11 -7.52
CA GLN A 44 -11.83 -2.01 -6.42
C GLN A 44 -10.77 -3.09 -6.19
N ARG A 45 -10.27 -3.73 -7.25
CA ARG A 45 -9.21 -4.75 -7.10
C ARG A 45 -7.90 -4.16 -6.60
N SER A 46 -7.49 -3.01 -7.13
CA SER A 46 -6.28 -2.33 -6.64
C SER A 46 -6.46 -1.93 -5.17
N TRP A 47 -7.58 -1.31 -4.82
CA TRP A 47 -7.92 -0.91 -3.45
C TRP A 47 -7.91 -2.09 -2.47
N ALA A 48 -8.54 -3.21 -2.83
CA ALA A 48 -8.55 -4.42 -2.00
C ALA A 48 -7.15 -5.01 -1.79
N ALA A 49 -6.22 -4.78 -2.72
CA ALA A 49 -4.83 -5.21 -2.61
C ALA A 49 -3.95 -4.23 -1.79
N GLN A 50 -4.34 -2.96 -1.65
CA GLN A 50 -3.55 -1.93 -0.95
C GLN A 50 -3.34 -2.25 0.53
N LEU A 51 -4.41 -2.61 1.25
CA LEU A 51 -4.32 -2.88 2.70
C LEU A 51 -3.41 -4.09 3.01
N PRO A 52 -3.58 -5.27 2.37
CA PRO A 52 -2.65 -6.38 2.54
C PRO A 52 -1.20 -6.02 2.18
N PHE A 53 -1.00 -5.31 1.06
CA PHE A 53 0.32 -4.88 0.62
C PHE A 53 1.00 -3.99 1.66
N HIS A 54 0.36 -2.90 2.08
CA HIS A 54 0.95 -1.98 3.05
C HIS A 54 1.13 -2.62 4.45
N THR A 55 0.27 -3.58 4.81
CA THR A 55 0.43 -4.31 6.08
C THR A 55 1.69 -5.17 6.06
N ALA A 56 1.91 -5.93 4.98
CA ALA A 56 3.11 -6.73 4.80
C ALA A 56 4.36 -5.85 4.71
N ASP A 57 4.32 -4.80 3.90
CA ASP A 57 5.43 -3.85 3.71
C ASP A 57 5.81 -3.15 5.04
N ASN A 58 4.83 -2.77 5.86
CA ASN A 58 5.08 -2.21 7.19
C ASN A 58 5.80 -3.19 8.12
N ALA A 59 5.43 -4.47 8.11
CA ALA A 59 6.08 -5.50 8.91
C ALA A 59 7.54 -5.71 8.47
N GLU A 60 7.77 -5.82 7.16
CA GLU A 60 9.11 -5.96 6.58
C GLU A 60 9.99 -4.74 6.85
N LEU A 61 9.48 -3.52 6.62
CA LEU A 61 10.19 -2.27 6.90
C LEU A 61 10.54 -2.13 8.37
N THR A 62 9.63 -2.49 9.27
CA THR A 62 9.88 -2.47 10.72
C THR A 62 11.00 -3.44 11.07
N ALA A 63 10.94 -4.69 10.59
CA ALA A 63 12.00 -5.67 10.82
C ALA A 63 13.35 -5.23 10.24
N LEU A 64 13.35 -4.58 9.07
CA LEU A 64 14.55 -4.04 8.41
C LEU A 64 15.15 -2.89 9.22
N LEU A 65 14.33 -1.96 9.71
CA LEU A 65 14.75 -0.84 10.53
C LEU A 65 15.30 -1.29 11.88
N VAL A 66 14.68 -2.26 12.55
CA VAL A 66 15.19 -2.82 13.81
C VAL A 66 16.63 -3.34 13.66
N ARG A 67 16.96 -3.92 12.51
CA ARG A 67 18.32 -4.42 12.24
C ARG A 67 19.31 -3.33 11.82
N THR A 68 18.86 -2.35 11.03
CA THR A 68 19.75 -1.40 10.35
C THR A 68 19.88 -0.06 11.07
N ALA A 69 18.84 0.42 11.74
CA ALA A 69 18.84 1.68 12.48
C ALA A 69 19.94 1.75 13.56
N PRO A 70 20.21 0.71 14.38
CA PRO A 70 21.26 0.77 15.40
C PRO A 70 22.68 0.98 14.87
N LEU A 71 22.92 0.72 13.58
CA LEU A 71 24.21 1.00 12.94
C LEU A 71 24.45 2.50 12.70
N VAL A 72 23.38 3.30 12.78
CA VAL A 72 23.39 4.76 12.56
C VAL A 72 23.01 5.48 13.85
N ASP A 73 21.81 5.23 14.34
CA ASP A 73 21.26 5.77 15.58
C ASP A 73 20.17 4.82 16.12
N PRO A 74 20.34 4.23 17.32
CA PRO A 74 19.32 3.40 17.96
C PRO A 74 17.97 4.09 18.17
N SER A 75 17.92 5.43 18.22
CA SER A 75 16.67 6.19 18.37
C SER A 75 15.75 6.11 17.14
N LEU A 76 16.29 5.70 15.98
CA LEU A 76 15.55 5.52 14.73
C LEU A 76 14.81 4.18 14.66
N VAL A 77 14.97 3.30 15.66
CA VAL A 77 14.21 2.05 15.75
C VAL A 77 12.73 2.38 15.96
N PRO A 78 11.82 1.94 15.06
CA PRO A 78 10.40 2.20 15.22
C PRO A 78 9.85 1.54 16.49
N ALA A 79 8.97 2.25 17.22
CA ALA A 79 8.24 1.67 18.35
C ALA A 79 7.31 0.53 17.89
N ASP A 80 7.31 -0.58 18.65
CA ASP A 80 6.64 -1.85 18.34
C ASP A 80 5.13 -1.84 18.70
N ASP A 81 4.66 -0.83 19.46
CA ASP A 81 3.39 -0.88 20.18
C ASP A 81 2.14 -0.45 19.39
N VAL A 82 2.23 -0.33 18.07
CA VAL A 82 1.07 0.11 17.27
C VAL A 82 0.38 -1.12 16.68
N ILE A 83 -0.69 -1.58 17.33
CA ILE A 83 -1.66 -2.50 16.70
C ILE A 83 -1.99 -1.93 15.32
N PRO A 84 -1.75 -2.68 14.22
CA PRO A 84 -1.95 -2.14 12.90
C PRO A 84 -3.43 -1.76 12.74
N PRO A 85 -3.73 -0.48 12.45
CA PRO A 85 -5.10 -0.06 12.24
C PRO A 85 -5.70 -0.84 11.06
N LEU A 86 -6.97 -1.24 11.16
CA LEU A 86 -7.69 -1.90 10.06
C LEU A 86 -8.03 -0.94 8.89
N ASP A 87 -7.54 0.30 8.96
CA ASP A 87 -7.79 1.38 8.02
C ASP A 87 -6.62 1.50 7.02
N ALA A 88 -6.90 1.28 5.74
CA ALA A 88 -5.95 1.40 4.65
C ALA A 88 -5.20 2.75 4.63
N VAL A 89 -5.88 3.86 4.97
CA VAL A 89 -5.26 5.19 5.02
C VAL A 89 -4.26 5.28 6.17
N ALA A 90 -4.60 4.74 7.33
CA ALA A 90 -3.72 4.74 8.49
C ALA A 90 -2.51 3.82 8.26
N VAL A 91 -2.70 2.64 7.65
CA VAL A 91 -1.61 1.72 7.30
C VAL A 91 -0.69 2.32 6.23
N ALA A 92 -1.23 3.00 5.22
CA ALA A 92 -0.44 3.73 4.22
C ALA A 92 0.33 4.91 4.83
N THR A 93 -0.28 5.63 5.77
CA THR A 93 0.40 6.71 6.51
C THR A 93 1.58 6.18 7.32
N ARG A 94 1.39 5.06 8.03
CA ARG A 94 2.47 4.37 8.74
C ARG A 94 3.59 3.92 7.79
N ASN A 95 3.23 3.42 6.61
CA ASN A 95 4.20 3.05 5.58
C ASN A 95 5.08 4.24 5.16
N ALA A 96 4.46 5.39 4.89
CA ALA A 96 5.20 6.61 4.54
C ALA A 96 6.16 7.04 5.66
N GLN A 97 5.75 6.93 6.92
CA GLN A 97 6.61 7.24 8.08
C GLN A 97 7.81 6.27 8.17
N LEU A 98 7.59 4.97 8.03
CA LEU A 98 8.67 3.97 8.05
C LEU A 98 9.66 4.19 6.89
N ARG A 99 9.16 4.56 5.71
CA ARG A 99 10.02 4.90 4.56
C ARG A 99 10.84 6.17 4.78
N ALA A 100 10.28 7.16 5.47
CA ALA A 100 11.01 8.36 5.86
C ALA A 100 12.15 8.03 6.85
N LEU A 101 11.90 7.13 7.82
CA LEU A 101 12.94 6.63 8.72
C LEU A 101 14.01 5.84 7.95
N LEU A 102 13.61 4.96 7.04
CA LEU A 102 14.55 4.19 6.22
C LEU A 102 15.45 5.10 5.39
N SER A 103 14.90 6.20 4.87
CA SER A 103 15.69 7.20 4.12
C SER A 103 16.78 7.82 4.99
N GLN A 104 16.48 8.14 6.25
CA GLN A 104 17.47 8.64 7.21
C GLN A 104 18.57 7.60 7.48
N VAL A 105 18.18 6.34 7.71
CA VAL A 105 19.13 5.24 7.92
C VAL A 105 20.06 5.10 6.72
N VAL A 106 19.52 5.02 5.50
CA VAL A 106 20.32 4.87 4.27
C VAL A 106 21.38 5.96 4.13
N THR A 107 21.03 7.21 4.45
CA THR A 107 21.98 8.34 4.38
C THR A 107 23.07 8.30 5.45
N GLY A 108 22.81 7.66 6.59
CA GLY A 108 23.74 7.58 7.71
C GLY A 108 24.57 6.29 7.78
N LEU A 109 24.29 5.29 6.92
CA LEU A 109 24.95 3.99 6.98
C LEU A 109 26.47 4.10 6.78
N PRO A 110 27.29 3.56 7.70
CA PRO A 110 28.74 3.66 7.61
C PRO A 110 29.30 2.80 6.47
N HIS A 111 30.49 3.13 5.97
CA HIS A 111 31.23 2.31 5.00
C HIS A 111 32.02 1.20 5.72
N THR A 112 31.30 0.30 6.37
CA THR A 112 31.83 -0.91 7.02
C THR A 112 31.17 -2.15 6.41
N PRO A 113 31.72 -3.36 6.61
CA PRO A 113 31.08 -4.59 6.14
C PRO A 113 29.62 -4.73 6.59
N GLU A 114 29.29 -4.33 7.81
CA GLU A 114 27.94 -4.35 8.35
C GLU A 114 27.04 -3.30 7.67
N GLY A 115 27.56 -2.11 7.43
CA GLY A 115 26.84 -1.04 6.71
C GLY A 115 26.58 -1.37 5.24
N ASP A 116 27.52 -2.05 4.58
CA ASP A 116 27.35 -2.52 3.20
C ASP A 116 26.37 -3.69 3.10
N ALA A 117 26.41 -4.63 4.06
CA ALA A 117 25.39 -5.67 4.16
C ALA A 117 23.99 -5.09 4.42
N ALA A 118 23.89 -4.05 5.26
CA ALA A 118 22.64 -3.32 5.48
C ALA A 118 22.15 -2.64 4.19
N ARG A 119 23.03 -1.97 3.42
CA ARG A 119 22.68 -1.39 2.12
C ARG A 119 22.16 -2.43 1.14
N ALA A 120 22.79 -3.61 1.06
CA ALA A 120 22.34 -4.70 0.21
C ALA A 120 20.94 -5.18 0.59
N ALA A 121 20.69 -5.44 1.88
CA ALA A 121 19.39 -5.85 2.38
C ALA A 121 18.28 -4.81 2.10
N ILE A 122 18.61 -3.52 2.24
CA ILE A 122 17.69 -2.43 1.91
C ILE A 122 17.40 -2.41 0.41
N ALA A 123 18.43 -2.54 -0.44
CA ALA A 123 18.25 -2.56 -1.89
C ALA A 123 17.39 -3.73 -2.37
N ASP A 124 17.55 -4.91 -1.76
CA ASP A 124 16.74 -6.09 -2.09
C ASP A 124 15.28 -5.91 -1.69
N HIS A 125 15.00 -5.38 -0.50
CA HIS A 125 13.63 -5.06 -0.09
C HIS A 125 12.99 -4.00 -1.01
N LEU A 126 13.72 -2.93 -1.37
CA LEU A 126 13.21 -1.90 -2.29
C LEU A 126 12.90 -2.47 -3.69
N ARG A 127 13.72 -3.41 -4.18
CA ARG A 127 13.46 -4.09 -5.46
C ARG A 127 12.20 -4.96 -5.38
N HIS A 128 12.10 -5.79 -4.34
CA HIS A 128 10.92 -6.63 -4.10
C HIS A 128 9.63 -5.81 -4.02
N ARG A 129 9.68 -4.67 -3.33
CA ARG A 129 8.54 -3.77 -3.17
C ARG A 129 8.08 -3.18 -4.50
N VAL A 130 8.99 -2.80 -5.39
CA VAL A 130 8.64 -2.32 -6.74
C VAL A 130 7.96 -3.41 -7.56
N ASP A 131 8.44 -4.66 -7.44
CA ASP A 131 7.89 -5.79 -8.19
C ASP A 131 6.50 -6.23 -7.71
N THR A 132 6.10 -5.86 -6.49
CA THR A 132 4.85 -6.29 -5.83
C THR A 132 3.84 -5.17 -5.57
N ASP A 133 4.18 -3.93 -5.91
CA ASP A 133 3.31 -2.77 -5.72
C ASP A 133 2.01 -2.94 -6.55
N PRO A 134 0.81 -2.90 -5.93
CA PRO A 134 -0.47 -3.12 -6.62
C PRO A 134 -0.98 -1.88 -7.39
N THR A 135 -0.13 -0.85 -7.59
CA THR A 135 -0.47 0.40 -8.30
C THR A 135 -0.18 0.37 -9.80
#